data_AF-A0A972XI75-F1
#
_entry.id   AF-A0A972XI75-F1
#
_cell.length_a   1.000
_cell.length_b   1.000
_cell.length_c   1.000
_cell.angle_alpha   90.00
_cell.angle_beta   90.00
_cell.angle_gamma   90.00
#
_symmetry.space_group_name_H-M   'P 1'
#
loop_
_entity.id
_entity.type
_entity.pdbx_description
1 polymer ?
#
loop_
_entity_poly.entity_id
_entity_poly.type
_entity_poly.pdbx_seq_one_letter_code
_entity_poly.pdbx_strand_id
1 'polypeptide(L)'
;MSNKKRWGIRAIASLLIFIITVIIAPVAFIGHWGHRTVVDSTQYLATVGPLVDDPAVQDAVTKVISDAVVKQVDTSSLVGSFLGGFIPDQTITDRLTDPIAAGINNLVYELVHKFVASKEFAKIWYTTNEVAQVSLMALLENRPNGPIKIQGDTIVLDISSMLTAVQASLVTNGFDLASKIAIPPSDAQIVLAQSPAISQMQLLYQLSAPVLQWFPLVIAILFGLSIALARNRSRTVLAVGLALIACGAATRVLMNTAETVFVDQLAGTVFEAAAASFWGTFFNYLLSGLVAILVLGVLIAFGGWFAGVSRPATSMRTAVGRGLHSLGSGLPAGVRRSFRSYAPVLRWIIAFVMVLVLSLGAFMSLDRMVWLCLLTAGLFTLLEILIGPDRIDGAEEPAQLAGATN
;
A
#
# COMPACT_ATOMS: atom_id res chain seq x y z
N MET A 1 51.09 15.40 11.30
CA MET A 1 49.91 16.14 11.80
C MET A 1 48.71 15.79 10.93
N SER A 2 47.73 15.06 11.47
CA SER A 2 46.55 14.64 10.71
C SER A 2 45.72 15.87 10.34
N ASN A 3 45.56 16.14 9.04
CA ASN A 3 44.60 17.13 8.55
C ASN A 3 43.19 16.67 8.93
N LYS A 4 42.68 17.12 10.09
CA LYS A 4 41.28 16.91 10.47
C LYS A 4 40.44 17.61 9.42
N LYS A 5 39.89 16.83 8.51
CA LYS A 5 38.99 17.26 7.43
C LYS A 5 37.78 17.89 8.10
N ARG A 6 37.80 19.22 8.33
CA ARG A 6 36.70 19.94 8.96
C ARG A 6 35.50 19.82 8.03
N TRP A 7 34.48 19.08 8.46
CA TRP A 7 33.24 18.98 7.70
C TRP A 7 32.64 20.39 7.65
N GLY A 8 32.48 20.93 6.44
CA GLY A 8 31.80 22.21 6.27
C GLY A 8 30.35 22.09 6.74
N ILE A 9 29.78 23.17 7.29
CA ILE A 9 28.42 23.24 7.83
C ILE A 9 27.38 22.61 6.88
N ARG A 10 27.53 22.84 5.56
CA ARG A 10 26.66 22.26 4.52
C ARG A 10 26.69 20.73 4.47
N ALA A 11 27.84 20.11 4.72
CA ALA A 11 27.98 18.65 4.73
C ALA A 11 27.35 18.03 5.98
N ILE A 12 27.45 18.70 7.13
CA ILE A 12 26.79 18.28 8.36
C ILE A 12 25.26 18.40 8.19
N ALA A 13 24.78 19.54 7.68
CA ALA A 13 23.36 19.74 7.40
C ALA A 13 22.80 18.69 6.42
N SER A 14 23.52 18.39 5.32
CA SER A 14 23.15 17.33 4.37
C SER A 14 23.02 15.96 5.03
N LEU A 15 23.96 15.60 5.91
CA LEU A 15 23.94 14.34 6.66
C LEU A 15 22.79 14.29 7.66
N LEU A 16 22.55 15.36 8.40
CA LEU A 16 21.44 15.43 9.37
C LEU A 16 20.09 15.31 8.67
N ILE A 17 19.87 16.07 7.58
CA ILE A 17 18.65 15.98 6.77
C ILE A 17 18.49 14.56 6.24
N PHE A 18 19.55 13.95 5.72
CA PHE A 18 19.51 12.56 5.25
C PHE A 18 19.04 11.60 6.35
N ILE A 19 19.69 11.61 7.51
CA ILE A 19 19.37 10.70 8.62
C ILE A 19 17.92 10.89 9.08
N ILE A 20 17.49 12.15 9.27
CA ILE A 20 16.12 12.47 9.67
C ILE A 20 15.12 11.95 8.63
N THR A 21 15.42 12.16 7.34
CA THR A 21 14.53 11.71 6.25
C THR A 21 14.42 10.18 6.21
N VAL A 22 15.53 9.47 6.39
CA VAL A 22 15.54 7.99 6.43
C VAL A 22 14.74 7.45 7.61
N ILE A 23 14.80 8.10 8.77
CA ILE A 23 14.03 7.68 9.95
C ILE A 23 12.53 7.96 9.77
N ILE A 24 12.17 9.10 9.19
CA ILE A 24 10.76 9.49 9.02
C ILE A 24 10.11 8.76 7.83
N ALA A 25 10.87 8.36 6.80
CA ALA A 25 10.32 7.80 5.57
C ALA A 25 9.42 6.55 5.76
N PRO A 26 9.76 5.55 6.58
CA PRO A 26 8.86 4.41 6.83
C PRO A 26 7.53 4.83 7.48
N VAL A 27 7.60 5.72 8.48
CA VAL A 27 6.42 6.23 9.19
C VAL A 27 5.55 7.07 8.27
N ALA A 28 6.17 7.92 7.46
CA ALA A 28 5.52 8.72 6.42
C ALA A 28 4.78 7.85 5.40
N PHE A 29 5.41 6.76 4.96
CA PHE A 29 4.83 5.86 3.99
C PHE A 29 3.62 5.12 4.55
N ILE A 30 3.73 4.57 5.76
CA ILE A 30 2.62 3.90 6.45
C ILE A 30 1.49 4.89 6.74
N GLY A 31 1.81 6.10 7.19
CA GLY A 31 0.83 7.16 7.43
C GLY A 31 0.09 7.55 6.15
N HIS A 32 0.82 7.75 5.04
CA HIS A 32 0.22 8.07 3.75
C HIS A 32 -0.72 6.95 3.27
N TRP A 33 -0.30 5.69 3.40
CA TRP A 33 -1.15 4.54 3.12
C TRP A 33 -2.42 4.53 3.99
N GLY A 34 -2.29 4.77 5.30
CA GLY A 34 -3.42 4.80 6.23
C GLY A 34 -4.41 5.89 5.85
N HIS A 35 -3.93 7.08 5.48
CA HIS A 35 -4.79 8.14 4.97
C HIS A 35 -5.49 7.76 3.65
N ARG A 36 -4.77 7.16 2.71
CA ARG A 36 -5.34 6.73 1.41
C ARG A 36 -6.28 5.54 1.51
N THR A 37 -6.10 4.66 2.49
CA THR A 37 -6.79 3.34 2.51
C THR A 37 -7.83 3.24 3.62
N VAL A 38 -7.60 3.86 4.77
CA VAL A 38 -8.50 3.79 5.93
C VAL A 38 -9.40 5.02 6.01
N VAL A 39 -8.83 6.19 5.74
CA VAL A 39 -9.55 7.47 5.87
C VAL A 39 -10.43 7.79 4.66
N ASP A 40 -9.97 7.46 3.45
CA ASP A 40 -10.78 7.58 2.23
C ASP A 40 -11.81 6.45 2.16
N SER A 41 -13.11 6.80 2.25
CA SER A 41 -14.20 5.81 2.25
C SER A 41 -14.30 5.00 0.97
N THR A 42 -14.00 5.63 -0.18
CA THR A 42 -14.07 4.97 -1.49
C THR A 42 -12.96 3.93 -1.60
N GLN A 43 -11.75 4.31 -1.21
CA GLN A 43 -10.61 3.42 -1.27
C GLN A 43 -10.65 2.35 -0.17
N TYR A 44 -11.20 2.66 1.01
CA TYR A 44 -11.50 1.67 2.05
C TYR A 44 -12.47 0.61 1.54
N LEU A 45 -13.62 1.01 1.00
CA LEU A 45 -14.62 0.08 0.46
C LEU A 45 -14.09 -0.72 -0.73
N ALA A 46 -13.26 -0.11 -1.60
CA ALA A 46 -12.58 -0.83 -2.66
C ALA A 46 -11.58 -1.88 -2.15
N THR A 47 -11.10 -1.72 -0.92
CA THR A 47 -10.14 -2.62 -0.28
C THR A 47 -10.84 -3.75 0.47
N VAL A 48 -11.83 -3.45 1.32
CA VAL A 48 -12.52 -4.46 2.15
C VAL A 48 -13.75 -5.07 1.46
N GLY A 49 -14.32 -4.39 0.47
CA GLY A 49 -15.49 -4.84 -0.28
C GLY A 49 -15.30 -6.22 -0.92
N PRO A 50 -14.21 -6.46 -1.68
CA PRO A 50 -13.96 -7.74 -2.33
C PRO A 50 -13.82 -8.95 -1.39
N LEU A 51 -13.57 -8.73 -0.10
CA LEU A 51 -13.48 -9.82 0.89
C LEU A 51 -14.77 -10.62 1.03
N VAL A 52 -15.91 -10.05 0.63
CA VAL A 52 -17.18 -10.81 0.66
C VAL A 52 -17.20 -11.97 -0.32
N ASP A 53 -16.39 -11.92 -1.37
CA ASP A 53 -16.26 -12.97 -2.38
C ASP A 53 -15.14 -13.96 -2.05
N ASP A 54 -14.41 -13.77 -0.93
CA ASP A 54 -13.34 -14.66 -0.51
C ASP A 54 -13.90 -15.93 0.16
N PRO A 55 -13.55 -17.14 -0.33
CA PRO A 55 -14.08 -18.39 0.22
C PRO A 55 -13.78 -18.59 1.70
N ALA A 56 -12.58 -18.21 2.18
CA ALA A 56 -12.23 -18.38 3.58
C ALA A 56 -13.03 -17.44 4.49
N VAL A 57 -13.32 -16.22 4.02
CA VAL A 57 -14.20 -15.27 4.72
C VAL A 57 -15.65 -15.80 4.72
N GLN A 58 -16.16 -16.27 3.58
CA GLN A 58 -17.50 -16.83 3.47
C GLN A 58 -17.68 -18.05 4.38
N ASP A 59 -16.71 -18.96 4.42
CA ASP A 59 -16.72 -20.15 5.28
C ASP A 59 -16.73 -19.78 6.76
N ALA A 60 -15.88 -18.84 7.17
CA ALA A 60 -15.80 -18.38 8.55
C ALA A 60 -17.11 -17.74 9.01
N VAL A 61 -17.67 -16.83 8.21
CA VAL A 61 -18.95 -16.17 8.48
C VAL A 61 -20.09 -17.18 8.52
N THR A 62 -20.13 -18.09 7.54
CA THR A 62 -21.13 -19.16 7.47
C THR A 62 -21.11 -20.02 8.72
N LYS A 63 -19.92 -20.45 9.16
CA LYS A 63 -19.77 -21.28 10.34
C LYS A 63 -20.24 -20.55 11.60
N VAL A 64 -19.86 -19.28 11.77
CA VAL A 64 -20.29 -18.46 12.92
C VAL A 64 -21.81 -18.30 12.96
N ILE A 65 -22.43 -17.95 11.85
CA ILE A 65 -23.89 -17.76 11.77
C ILE A 65 -24.61 -19.10 11.99
N SER A 66 -24.13 -20.18 11.36
CA SER A 66 -24.75 -21.51 11.47
C SER A 66 -24.63 -22.05 12.90
N ASP A 67 -23.46 -21.94 13.52
CA ASP A 67 -23.23 -22.37 14.91
C ASP A 67 -24.13 -21.58 15.87
N ALA A 68 -24.33 -20.28 15.63
CA ALA A 68 -25.24 -19.45 16.43
C ALA A 68 -26.72 -19.87 16.26
N VAL A 69 -27.16 -20.16 15.04
CA VAL A 69 -28.53 -20.63 14.75
C VAL A 69 -28.76 -22.00 15.40
N VAL A 70 -27.86 -22.96 15.19
CA VAL A 70 -27.95 -24.32 15.76
C VAL A 70 -27.99 -24.27 17.28
N LYS A 71 -27.15 -23.41 17.90
CA LYS A 71 -27.14 -23.23 19.35
C LYS A 71 -28.45 -22.65 19.89
N GLN A 72 -29.11 -21.76 19.15
CA GLN A 72 -30.37 -21.15 19.56
C GLN A 72 -31.57 -22.09 19.39
N VAL A 73 -31.54 -22.92 18.35
CA VAL A 73 -32.63 -23.85 17.99
C VAL A 73 -32.56 -25.14 18.83
N ASP A 74 -31.37 -25.55 19.27
CA ASP A 74 -31.11 -26.82 19.97
C ASP A 74 -31.74 -28.01 19.23
N THR A 75 -31.20 -28.25 18.04
CA THR A 75 -31.73 -29.21 17.07
C THR A 75 -31.85 -30.62 17.66
N SER A 76 -30.91 -31.03 18.52
CA SER A 76 -30.94 -32.34 19.18
C SER A 76 -32.12 -32.44 20.16
N SER A 77 -32.38 -31.41 20.95
CA SER A 77 -33.52 -31.36 21.86
C SER A 77 -34.86 -31.38 21.12
N LEU A 78 -34.97 -30.61 20.03
CA LEU A 78 -36.18 -30.57 19.19
C LEU A 78 -36.46 -31.91 18.52
N VAL A 79 -35.45 -32.52 17.90
CA VAL A 79 -35.60 -33.83 17.23
C VAL A 79 -35.92 -34.92 18.24
N GLY A 80 -35.23 -34.97 19.38
CA GLY A 80 -35.48 -35.94 20.44
C GLY A 80 -36.90 -35.83 21.01
N SER A 81 -37.36 -34.60 21.26
CA SER A 81 -38.73 -34.34 21.72
C SER A 81 -39.78 -34.76 20.70
N PHE A 82 -39.53 -34.50 19.41
CA PHE A 82 -40.43 -34.90 18.33
C PHE A 82 -40.50 -36.43 18.20
N LEU A 83 -39.35 -37.11 18.10
CA LEU A 83 -39.28 -38.57 17.94
C LEU A 83 -39.84 -39.31 19.15
N GLY A 84 -39.59 -38.84 20.38
CA GLY A 84 -40.13 -39.42 21.60
C GLY A 84 -41.67 -39.38 21.70
N GLY A 85 -42.33 -38.51 20.92
CA GLY A 85 -43.79 -38.50 20.77
C GLY A 85 -44.35 -39.62 19.89
N PHE A 86 -43.53 -40.23 19.03
CA PHE A 86 -43.96 -41.27 18.07
C PHE A 86 -43.30 -42.63 18.31
N ILE A 87 -42.08 -42.66 18.85
CA ILE A 87 -41.27 -43.86 19.07
C ILE A 87 -41.21 -44.12 20.59
N PRO A 88 -41.89 -45.16 21.10
CA PRO A 88 -41.91 -45.45 22.53
C PRO A 88 -40.57 -46.05 23.05
N ASP A 89 -39.71 -46.57 22.17
CA ASP A 89 -38.39 -47.09 22.54
C ASP A 89 -37.35 -45.95 22.53
N GLN A 90 -36.89 -45.56 23.72
CA GLN A 90 -35.91 -44.49 23.88
C GLN A 90 -34.55 -44.82 23.23
N THR A 91 -34.16 -46.09 23.20
CA THR A 91 -32.91 -46.53 22.58
C THR A 91 -32.89 -46.28 21.07
N ILE A 92 -34.05 -46.40 20.42
CA ILE A 92 -34.20 -46.12 18.98
C ILE A 92 -34.24 -44.60 18.76
N THR A 93 -34.97 -43.87 19.61
CA THR A 93 -35.02 -42.40 19.58
C THR A 93 -33.64 -41.77 19.71
N ASP A 94 -32.84 -42.19 20.69
CA ASP A 94 -31.49 -41.65 20.91
C ASP A 94 -30.57 -41.93 19.71
N ARG A 95 -30.64 -43.13 19.12
CA ARG A 95 -29.83 -43.51 17.95
C ARG A 95 -30.17 -42.73 16.69
N LEU A 96 -31.41 -42.24 16.55
CA LEU A 96 -31.87 -41.48 15.39
C LEU A 96 -31.76 -39.98 15.58
N THR A 97 -31.75 -39.50 16.82
CA THR A 97 -31.71 -38.07 17.15
C THR A 97 -30.46 -37.40 16.60
N ASP A 98 -29.27 -37.93 16.89
CA ASP A 98 -28.01 -37.30 16.47
C ASP A 98 -27.83 -37.29 14.94
N PRO A 99 -28.08 -38.37 14.17
CA PRO A 99 -28.00 -38.33 12.71
C PRO A 99 -28.98 -37.36 12.06
N ILE A 100 -30.22 -37.27 12.56
CA ILE A 100 -31.23 -36.35 12.03
C ILE A 100 -30.87 -34.91 12.37
N ALA A 101 -30.47 -34.65 13.62
CA ALA A 101 -30.00 -33.33 14.05
C ALA A 101 -28.78 -32.89 13.22
N ALA A 102 -27.82 -33.79 12.95
CA ALA A 102 -26.68 -33.52 12.07
C ALA A 102 -27.12 -33.18 10.64
N GLY A 103 -28.11 -33.89 10.08
CA GLY A 103 -28.67 -33.60 8.76
C GLY A 103 -29.32 -32.22 8.68
N ILE A 104 -30.09 -31.85 9.71
CA ILE A 104 -30.69 -30.50 9.82
C ILE A 104 -29.60 -29.45 9.98
N ASN A 105 -28.61 -29.67 10.84
CA ASN A 105 -27.50 -28.75 11.05
C ASN A 105 -26.70 -28.53 9.74
N ASN A 106 -26.47 -29.58 8.95
CA ASN A 106 -25.84 -29.47 7.63
C ASN A 106 -26.70 -28.69 6.64
N LEU A 107 -28.02 -28.91 6.63
CA LEU A 107 -28.94 -28.12 5.81
C LEU A 107 -28.91 -26.63 6.20
N VAL A 108 -28.87 -26.33 7.50
CA VAL A 108 -28.71 -24.95 7.99
C VAL A 108 -27.40 -24.37 7.47
N TYR A 109 -26.30 -25.09 7.60
CA TYR A 109 -24.99 -24.66 7.09
C TYR A 109 -25.03 -24.35 5.59
N GLU A 110 -25.57 -25.25 4.76
CA GLU A 110 -25.68 -25.08 3.30
C GLU A 110 -26.57 -23.88 2.92
N LEU A 111 -27.69 -23.69 3.62
CA LEU A 111 -28.59 -22.55 3.38
C LEU A 111 -27.93 -21.22 3.76
N VAL A 112 -27.24 -21.18 4.91
CA VAL A 112 -26.48 -20.01 5.34
C VAL A 112 -25.33 -19.74 4.37
N HIS A 113 -24.59 -20.76 3.95
CA HIS A 113 -23.49 -20.64 3.00
C HIS A 113 -23.97 -20.03 1.67
N LYS A 114 -25.08 -20.57 1.13
CA LYS A 114 -25.70 -20.05 -0.10
C LYS A 114 -26.17 -18.60 0.06
N PHE A 115 -26.65 -18.22 1.24
CA PHE A 115 -27.00 -16.84 1.54
C PHE A 115 -25.77 -15.95 1.66
N VAL A 116 -24.71 -16.37 2.34
CA VAL A 116 -23.46 -15.61 2.48
C VAL A 116 -22.79 -15.39 1.12
N ALA A 117 -22.83 -16.38 0.22
CA ALA A 117 -22.33 -16.27 -1.15
C ALA A 117 -23.24 -15.47 -2.10
N SER A 118 -24.37 -14.92 -1.61
CA SER A 118 -25.36 -14.23 -2.45
C SER A 118 -24.99 -12.77 -2.72
N LYS A 119 -25.57 -12.20 -3.79
CA LYS A 119 -25.45 -10.78 -4.10
C LYS A 119 -26.13 -9.91 -3.06
N GLU A 120 -27.16 -10.43 -2.41
CA GLU A 120 -27.88 -9.78 -1.33
C GLU A 120 -26.93 -9.59 -0.14
N PHE A 121 -26.25 -10.65 0.30
CA PHE A 121 -25.26 -10.55 1.38
C PHE A 121 -24.10 -9.62 1.02
N ALA A 122 -23.63 -9.61 -0.23
CA ALA A 122 -22.65 -8.64 -0.69
C ALA A 122 -23.09 -7.19 -0.44
N LYS A 123 -24.35 -6.83 -0.71
CA LYS A 123 -24.85 -5.48 -0.41
C LYS A 123 -24.85 -5.17 1.09
N ILE A 124 -25.18 -6.16 1.93
CA ILE A 124 -25.11 -6.03 3.39
C ILE A 124 -23.67 -5.73 3.79
N TRP A 125 -22.73 -6.52 3.29
CA TRP A 125 -21.31 -6.36 3.55
C TRP A 125 -20.82 -4.94 3.20
N TYR A 126 -21.11 -4.44 2.01
CA TYR A 126 -20.71 -3.09 1.61
C TYR A 126 -21.34 -2.02 2.51
N THR A 127 -22.65 -2.11 2.77
CA THR A 127 -23.37 -1.14 3.61
C THR A 127 -22.79 -1.13 5.03
N THR A 128 -22.57 -2.30 5.62
CA THR A 128 -22.03 -2.45 6.97
C THR A 128 -20.59 -1.93 7.06
N ASN A 129 -19.74 -2.19 6.07
CA ASN A 129 -18.37 -1.67 6.05
C ASN A 129 -18.34 -0.15 5.86
N GLU A 130 -19.18 0.41 4.98
CA GLU A 130 -19.31 1.86 4.80
C GLU A 130 -19.71 2.51 6.12
N VAL A 131 -20.68 1.90 6.77
CA VAL A 131 -21.16 2.30 8.08
C VAL A 131 -20.05 2.25 9.13
N ALA A 132 -19.32 1.13 9.23
CA ALA A 132 -18.23 0.99 10.18
C ALA A 132 -17.15 2.07 9.95
N GLN A 133 -16.82 2.35 8.69
CA GLN A 133 -15.83 3.35 8.32
C GLN A 133 -16.27 4.77 8.72
N VAL A 134 -17.51 5.16 8.38
CA VAL A 134 -18.05 6.47 8.75
C VAL A 134 -18.10 6.64 10.26
N SER A 135 -18.43 5.57 11.00
CA SER A 135 -18.43 5.56 12.46
C SER A 135 -17.05 5.85 13.04
N LEU A 136 -16.03 5.15 12.51
CA LEU A 136 -14.64 5.33 12.91
C LEU A 136 -14.15 6.76 12.60
N MET A 137 -14.52 7.31 11.44
CA MET A 137 -14.14 8.67 11.07
C MET A 137 -14.81 9.72 11.95
N ALA A 138 -16.10 9.55 12.27
CA ALA A 138 -16.80 10.43 13.20
C ALA A 138 -16.13 10.43 14.59
N LEU A 139 -15.63 9.27 15.03
CA LEU A 139 -14.85 9.12 16.25
C LEU A 139 -13.52 9.88 16.19
N LEU A 140 -12.74 9.70 15.12
CA LEU A 140 -11.42 10.31 14.97
C LEU A 140 -11.47 11.84 14.75
N GLU A 141 -12.52 12.34 14.11
CA GLU A 141 -12.71 13.77 13.84
C GLU A 141 -13.25 14.56 15.04
N ASN A 142 -13.65 13.88 16.13
CA ASN A 142 -14.24 14.51 17.31
C ASN A 142 -15.42 15.45 16.96
N ARG A 143 -16.37 14.98 16.13
CA ARG A 143 -17.51 15.80 15.72
C ARG A 143 -18.46 16.05 16.92
N PRO A 144 -18.72 17.31 17.30
CA PRO A 144 -19.46 17.65 18.53
C PRO A 144 -20.94 17.23 18.55
N ASN A 145 -21.53 16.94 17.38
CA ASN A 145 -22.89 16.40 17.24
C ASN A 145 -22.88 14.93 16.76
N GLY A 146 -21.76 14.23 16.95
CA GLY A 146 -21.58 12.85 16.54
C GLY A 146 -22.15 11.83 17.53
N PRO A 147 -22.16 10.54 17.17
CA PRO A 147 -22.66 9.43 18.00
C PRO A 147 -21.87 9.18 19.29
N ILE A 148 -20.92 10.04 19.66
CA ILE A 148 -20.00 9.82 20.76
C ILE A 148 -20.62 10.37 22.04
N LYS A 149 -20.91 9.49 22.99
CA LYS A 149 -21.39 9.86 24.32
C LYS A 149 -20.30 9.56 25.34
N ILE A 150 -19.96 10.57 26.15
CA ILE A 150 -19.09 10.38 27.31
C ILE A 150 -19.98 9.87 28.44
N GLN A 151 -19.81 8.61 28.83
CA GLN A 151 -20.44 8.03 30.02
C GLN A 151 -19.36 7.82 31.09
N GLY A 152 -19.23 8.78 32.01
CA GLY A 152 -18.21 8.75 33.06
C GLY A 152 -16.79 8.85 32.49
N ASP A 153 -15.96 7.84 32.75
CA ASP A 153 -14.55 7.77 32.30
C ASP A 153 -14.37 6.93 31.01
N THR A 154 -15.48 6.52 30.40
CA THR A 154 -15.55 5.69 29.20
C THR A 154 -16.22 6.43 28.06
N ILE A 155 -15.60 6.33 26.88
CA ILE A 155 -16.16 6.86 25.63
C ILE A 155 -16.98 5.74 25.00
N VAL A 156 -18.29 5.97 24.89
CA VAL A 156 -19.25 5.02 24.31
C VAL A 156 -19.70 5.55 22.96
N LEU A 157 -19.62 4.70 21.95
CA LEU A 157 -20.12 5.00 20.62
C LEU A 157 -21.56 4.50 20.48
N ASP A 158 -22.49 5.43 20.33
CA ASP A 158 -23.89 5.16 20.05
C ASP A 158 -24.10 4.95 18.55
N ILE A 159 -24.07 3.69 18.12
CA ILE A 159 -24.29 3.29 16.74
C ILE A 159 -25.78 3.08 16.41
N SER A 160 -26.72 3.57 17.24
CA SER A 160 -28.16 3.32 17.03
C SER A 160 -28.66 3.84 15.68
N SER A 161 -28.32 5.07 15.32
CA SER A 161 -28.68 5.68 14.03
C SER A 161 -28.08 4.90 12.85
N MET A 162 -26.88 4.35 13.07
CA MET A 162 -26.14 3.50 12.16
C MET A 162 -26.85 2.19 11.88
N LEU A 163 -27.20 1.47 12.95
CA LEU A 163 -27.87 0.18 12.89
C LEU A 163 -29.26 0.33 12.28
N THR A 164 -29.93 1.45 12.55
CA THR A 164 -31.22 1.79 11.91
C THR A 164 -31.06 1.98 10.40
N ALA A 165 -30.00 2.67 9.95
CA ALA A 165 -29.72 2.84 8.52
C ALA A 165 -29.40 1.51 7.82
N VAL A 166 -28.63 0.63 8.49
CA VAL A 166 -28.37 -0.73 7.99
C VAL A 166 -29.68 -1.52 7.91
N GLN A 167 -30.49 -1.54 8.96
CA GLN A 167 -31.78 -2.23 8.99
C GLN A 167 -32.71 -1.75 7.88
N ALA A 168 -32.79 -0.43 7.64
CA ALA A 168 -33.58 0.14 6.55
C ALA A 168 -33.07 -0.28 5.17
N SER A 169 -31.74 -0.31 4.97
CA SER A 169 -31.13 -0.81 3.74
C SER A 169 -31.44 -2.30 3.51
N LEU A 170 -31.39 -3.11 4.57
CA LEU A 170 -31.71 -4.54 4.52
C LEU A 170 -33.16 -4.81 4.14
N VAL A 171 -34.11 -4.11 4.76
CA VAL A 171 -35.54 -4.22 4.43
C VAL A 171 -35.79 -3.79 2.98
N THR A 172 -35.20 -2.68 2.55
CA THR A 172 -35.34 -2.17 1.18
C THR A 172 -34.79 -3.16 0.14
N ASN A 173 -33.80 -3.97 0.50
CA ASN A 173 -33.22 -5.00 -0.36
C ASN A 173 -33.90 -6.37 -0.23
N GLY A 174 -35.09 -6.45 0.37
CA GLY A 174 -35.93 -7.65 0.40
C GLY A 174 -35.71 -8.56 1.62
N PHE A 175 -34.96 -8.12 2.63
CA PHE A 175 -34.75 -8.88 3.86
C PHE A 175 -35.73 -8.43 4.96
N ASP A 176 -37.01 -8.79 4.81
CA ASP A 176 -38.08 -8.37 5.73
C ASP A 176 -37.87 -8.84 7.18
N LEU A 177 -37.10 -9.92 7.40
CA LEU A 177 -36.72 -10.38 8.74
C LEU A 177 -35.93 -9.33 9.52
N ALA A 178 -35.18 -8.45 8.84
CA ALA A 178 -34.44 -7.38 9.49
C ALA A 178 -35.38 -6.43 10.27
N SER A 179 -36.60 -6.19 9.78
CA SER A 179 -37.58 -5.32 10.46
C SER A 179 -38.05 -5.86 11.82
N LYS A 180 -37.89 -7.17 12.07
CA LYS A 180 -38.32 -7.83 13.31
C LYS A 180 -37.21 -7.90 14.36
N ILE A 181 -35.99 -7.50 14.01
CA ILE A 181 -34.85 -7.46 14.93
C ILE A 181 -34.97 -6.19 15.76
N ALA A 182 -35.43 -6.32 17.01
CA ALA A 182 -35.38 -5.24 17.98
C ALA A 182 -33.94 -5.09 18.47
N ILE A 183 -33.28 -3.98 18.12
CA ILE A 183 -31.92 -3.67 18.57
C ILE A 183 -32.00 -3.18 20.02
N PRO A 184 -31.48 -3.92 21.01
CA PRO A 184 -31.45 -3.45 22.38
C PRO A 184 -30.55 -2.21 22.50
N PRO A 185 -30.90 -1.20 23.32
CA PRO A 185 -30.07 -0.01 23.53
C PRO A 185 -28.66 -0.32 24.06
N SER A 186 -28.47 -1.48 24.69
CA SER A 186 -27.17 -2.00 25.14
C SER A 186 -26.27 -2.42 23.99
N ASP A 187 -26.84 -2.95 22.91
CA ASP A 187 -26.10 -3.54 21.79
C ASP A 187 -25.75 -2.46 20.74
N ALA A 188 -26.46 -1.34 20.78
CA ALA A 188 -26.16 -0.14 20.00
C ALA A 188 -25.08 0.76 20.64
N GLN A 189 -24.49 0.33 21.75
CA GLN A 189 -23.45 1.05 22.48
C GLN A 189 -22.16 0.25 22.49
N ILE A 190 -21.19 0.65 21.68
CA ILE A 190 -19.86 0.03 21.69
C ILE A 190 -18.99 0.76 22.71
N VAL A 191 -18.55 0.03 23.73
CA VAL A 191 -17.52 0.51 24.67
C VAL A 191 -16.18 0.47 23.93
N LEU A 192 -15.68 1.64 23.53
CA LEU A 192 -14.56 1.72 22.60
C LEU A 192 -13.20 1.47 23.27
N ALA A 193 -12.93 2.11 24.41
CA ALA A 193 -11.73 1.93 25.26
C ALA A 193 -11.79 2.91 26.44
N GLN A 194 -10.83 2.79 27.38
CA GLN A 194 -10.50 3.85 28.32
C GLN A 194 -10.06 5.12 27.55
N SER A 195 -10.53 6.28 28.02
CA SER A 195 -10.35 7.64 27.46
C SER A 195 -8.96 8.01 26.87
N PRO A 196 -7.80 7.56 27.41
CA PRO A 196 -6.50 8.05 26.95
C PRO A 196 -6.13 7.63 25.51
N ALA A 197 -6.41 6.38 25.12
CA ALA A 197 -5.98 5.85 23.82
C ALA A 197 -6.72 6.49 22.64
N ILE A 198 -8.03 6.77 22.83
CA ILE A 198 -8.86 7.43 21.82
C ILE A 198 -8.44 8.89 21.67
N SER A 199 -8.18 9.58 22.78
CA SER A 199 -7.68 10.96 22.77
C SER A 199 -6.33 11.05 22.04
N GLN A 200 -5.44 10.07 22.21
CA GLN A 200 -4.18 9.98 21.48
C GLN A 200 -4.39 9.75 19.98
N MET A 201 -5.30 8.83 19.60
CA MET A 201 -5.62 8.56 18.19
C MET A 201 -6.25 9.78 17.49
N GLN A 202 -7.15 10.49 18.17
CA GLN A 202 -7.72 11.74 17.67
C GLN A 202 -6.64 12.82 17.48
N LEU A 203 -5.75 12.99 18.46
CA LEU A 203 -4.64 13.95 18.35
C LEU A 203 -3.69 13.60 17.22
N LEU A 204 -3.31 12.32 17.10
CA LEU A 204 -2.52 11.81 15.98
C LEU A 204 -3.21 12.07 14.64
N TYR A 205 -4.50 11.76 14.53
CA TYR A 205 -5.28 12.01 13.32
C TYR A 205 -5.32 13.49 12.96
N GLN A 206 -5.66 14.37 13.90
CA GLN A 206 -5.75 15.82 13.67
C GLN A 206 -4.42 16.46 13.27
N LEU A 207 -3.29 16.01 13.86
CA LEU A 207 -1.96 16.50 13.50
C LEU A 207 -1.47 15.94 12.15
N SER A 208 -1.82 14.69 11.84
CA SER A 208 -1.26 13.97 10.70
C SER A 208 -2.08 14.13 9.42
N ALA A 209 -3.41 14.10 9.49
CA ALA A 209 -4.30 14.07 8.32
C ALA A 209 -4.05 15.20 7.30
N PRO A 210 -3.85 16.48 7.68
CA PRO A 210 -3.62 17.54 6.71
C PRO A 210 -2.30 17.37 5.93
N VAL A 211 -1.30 16.78 6.58
CA VAL A 211 0.07 16.65 6.07
C VAL A 211 0.26 15.31 5.35
N LEU A 212 -0.43 14.24 5.78
CA LEU A 212 -0.32 12.85 5.29
C LEU A 212 -0.47 12.73 3.77
N GLN A 213 -1.35 13.52 3.15
CA GLN A 213 -1.50 13.57 1.70
C GLN A 213 -0.22 14.06 0.97
N TRP A 214 0.58 14.93 1.60
CA TRP A 214 1.77 15.55 1.02
C TRP A 214 3.08 14.86 1.42
N PHE A 215 3.05 13.87 2.31
CA PHE A 215 4.28 13.24 2.81
C PHE A 215 5.21 12.68 1.73
N PRO A 216 4.73 12.02 0.65
CA PRO A 216 5.61 11.59 -0.43
C PRO A 216 6.42 12.75 -1.03
N LEU A 217 5.78 13.92 -1.18
CA LEU A 217 6.41 15.14 -1.69
C LEU A 217 7.39 15.75 -0.67
N VAL A 218 7.03 15.77 0.62
CA VAL A 218 7.92 16.24 1.69
C VAL A 218 9.19 15.38 1.76
N ILE A 219 9.06 14.06 1.74
CA ILE A 219 10.20 13.13 1.76
C ILE A 219 11.08 13.33 0.51
N ALA A 220 10.47 13.49 -0.67
CA ALA A 220 11.20 13.78 -1.90
C ALA A 220 11.99 15.10 -1.82
N ILE A 221 11.37 16.16 -1.28
CA ILE A 221 12.02 17.45 -1.06
C ILE A 221 13.18 17.33 -0.08
N LEU A 222 13.01 16.63 1.04
CA LEU A 222 14.06 16.47 2.05
C LEU A 222 15.26 15.68 1.50
N PHE A 223 15.02 14.60 0.76
CA PHE A 223 16.10 13.89 0.06
C PHE A 223 16.76 14.77 -1.01
N GLY A 224 15.97 15.52 -1.79
CA GLY A 224 16.49 16.50 -2.75
C GLY A 224 17.37 17.56 -2.11
N LEU A 225 16.96 18.10 -0.96
CA LEU A 225 17.70 19.08 -0.18
C LEU A 225 19.01 18.49 0.38
N SER A 226 18.96 17.26 0.90
CA SER A 226 20.16 16.53 1.33
C SER A 226 21.16 16.40 0.17
N ILE A 227 20.70 16.00 -1.02
CA ILE A 227 21.54 15.89 -2.22
C ILE A 227 22.09 17.26 -2.63
N ALA A 228 21.28 18.33 -2.59
CA ALA A 228 21.68 19.67 -2.99
C ALA A 228 22.81 20.25 -2.12
N LEU A 229 22.74 20.04 -0.81
CA LEU A 229 23.73 20.51 0.18
C LEU A 229 25.00 19.64 0.23
N ALA A 230 24.94 18.42 -0.31
CA ALA A 230 26.04 17.47 -0.24
C ALA A 230 27.29 17.95 -1.00
N ARG A 231 28.46 17.71 -0.40
CA ARG A 231 29.77 17.95 -1.05
C ARG A 231 29.94 17.08 -2.30
N ASN A 232 29.45 15.84 -2.26
CA ASN A 232 29.56 14.84 -3.33
C ASN A 232 28.18 14.30 -3.72
N ARG A 233 27.48 15.02 -4.62
CA ARG A 233 26.08 14.73 -4.99
C ARG A 233 25.86 13.29 -5.45
N SER A 234 26.73 12.72 -6.28
CA SER A 234 26.60 11.33 -6.76
C SER A 234 26.61 10.30 -5.62
N ARG A 235 27.47 10.46 -4.60
CA ARG A 235 27.50 9.53 -3.45
C ARG A 235 26.25 9.67 -2.59
N THR A 236 25.74 10.88 -2.43
CA THR A 236 24.50 11.12 -1.68
C THR A 236 23.30 10.55 -2.43
N VAL A 237 23.22 10.71 -3.75
CA VAL A 237 22.16 10.08 -4.57
C VAL A 237 22.20 8.55 -4.41
N LEU A 238 23.39 7.94 -4.47
CA LEU A 238 23.54 6.50 -4.21
C LEU A 238 23.06 6.14 -2.80
N ALA A 239 23.46 6.90 -1.78
CA ALA A 239 23.03 6.67 -0.40
C ALA A 239 21.51 6.81 -0.21
N VAL A 240 20.86 7.76 -0.89
CA VAL A 240 19.40 7.92 -0.89
C VAL A 240 18.72 6.69 -1.50
N GLY A 241 19.19 6.23 -2.66
CA GLY A 241 18.63 5.02 -3.28
C GLY A 241 18.78 3.79 -2.39
N LEU A 242 19.98 3.58 -1.81
CA LEU A 242 20.22 2.49 -0.87
C LEU A 242 19.36 2.60 0.40
N ALA A 243 19.15 3.81 0.91
CA ALA A 243 18.30 4.03 2.08
C ALA A 243 16.83 3.71 1.78
N LEU A 244 16.32 4.12 0.61
CA LEU A 244 14.96 3.76 0.18
C LEU A 244 14.80 2.23 0.04
N ILE A 245 15.80 1.55 -0.53
CA ILE A 245 15.81 0.08 -0.61
C ILE A 245 15.78 -0.53 0.80
N ALA A 246 16.65 -0.05 1.70
CA ALA A 246 16.72 -0.54 3.08
C ALA A 246 15.41 -0.30 3.84
N CYS A 247 14.81 0.89 3.72
CA CYS A 247 13.52 1.22 4.32
C CYS A 247 12.41 0.32 3.75
N GLY A 248 12.29 0.17 2.43
CA GLY A 248 11.29 -0.68 1.81
C GLY A 248 11.45 -2.15 2.21
N ALA A 249 12.68 -2.67 2.24
CA ALA A 249 12.97 -4.03 2.67
C ALA A 249 12.62 -4.23 4.15
N ALA A 250 13.02 -3.29 5.02
CA ALA A 250 12.71 -3.33 6.44
C ALA A 250 11.19 -3.32 6.69
N THR A 251 10.43 -2.44 6.01
CA THR A 251 8.98 -2.40 6.12
C THR A 251 8.33 -3.69 5.58
N ARG A 252 8.85 -4.28 4.50
CA ARG A 252 8.34 -5.55 3.97
C ARG A 252 8.54 -6.70 4.96
N VAL A 253 9.72 -6.77 5.60
CA VAL A 253 10.01 -7.75 6.66
C VAL A 253 9.09 -7.52 7.85
N LEU A 254 8.95 -6.29 8.30
CA LEU A 254 8.05 -5.93 9.40
C LEU A 254 6.61 -6.36 9.11
N MET A 255 6.12 -6.12 7.89
CA MET A 255 4.77 -6.51 7.49
C MET A 255 4.59 -8.02 7.46
N ASN A 256 5.60 -8.77 7.00
CA ASN A 256 5.57 -10.23 7.01
C ASN A 256 5.54 -10.80 8.43
N THR A 257 6.30 -10.20 9.35
CA THR A 257 6.27 -10.58 10.77
C THR A 257 4.95 -10.21 11.44
N ALA A 258 4.39 -9.03 11.09
CA ALA A 258 3.11 -8.61 11.62
C ALA A 258 1.97 -9.52 11.11
N GLU A 259 2.03 -9.96 9.86
CA GLU A 259 1.11 -10.95 9.29
C GLU A 259 1.13 -12.26 10.06
N THR A 260 2.31 -12.82 10.29
CA THR A 260 2.44 -14.08 11.04
C THR A 260 1.90 -13.93 12.45
N VAL A 261 2.25 -12.83 13.15
CA VAL A 261 1.74 -12.58 14.51
C VAL A 261 0.22 -12.41 14.53
N PHE A 262 -0.35 -11.76 13.50
CA PHE A 262 -1.79 -11.55 13.38
C PHE A 262 -2.53 -12.88 13.14
N VAL A 263 -2.05 -13.71 12.21
CA VAL A 263 -2.66 -15.00 11.89
C VAL A 263 -2.49 -15.99 13.05
N ASP A 264 -1.32 -16.01 13.70
CA ASP A 264 -1.04 -16.90 14.84
C ASP A 264 -1.97 -16.64 16.04
N GLN A 265 -2.44 -15.40 16.24
CA GLN A 265 -3.44 -15.08 17.27
C GLN A 265 -4.79 -15.73 17.02
N LEU A 266 -5.08 -16.10 15.78
CA LEU A 266 -6.33 -16.72 15.34
C LEU A 266 -6.13 -18.21 15.01
N ALA A 267 -4.93 -18.75 15.25
CA ALA A 267 -4.61 -20.14 15.00
C ALA A 267 -5.55 -21.08 15.78
N GLY A 268 -6.11 -22.08 15.08
CA GLY A 268 -7.08 -23.01 15.64
C GLY A 268 -8.51 -22.45 15.78
N THR A 269 -8.75 -21.21 15.36
CA THR A 269 -10.11 -20.65 15.27
C THR A 269 -10.67 -20.79 13.85
N VAL A 270 -11.97 -20.57 13.70
CA VAL A 270 -12.64 -20.55 12.38
C VAL A 270 -12.17 -19.40 11.48
N PHE A 271 -11.46 -18.41 12.04
CA PHE A 271 -11.01 -17.21 11.35
C PHE A 271 -9.58 -17.30 10.83
N GLU A 272 -8.82 -18.37 11.11
CA GLU A 272 -7.40 -18.47 10.74
C GLU A 272 -7.15 -18.21 9.25
N ALA A 273 -7.87 -18.94 8.38
CA ALA A 273 -7.76 -18.78 6.94
C ALA A 273 -8.30 -17.42 6.45
N ALA A 274 -9.43 -16.97 7.01
CA ALA A 274 -10.03 -15.69 6.70
C ALA A 274 -9.10 -14.51 7.06
N ALA A 275 -8.35 -14.62 8.16
CA ALA A 275 -7.41 -13.62 8.64
C ALA A 275 -6.22 -13.43 7.70
N ALA A 276 -5.66 -14.54 7.18
CA ALA A 276 -4.59 -14.48 6.20
C ALA A 276 -5.06 -13.79 4.89
N SER A 277 -6.25 -14.15 4.39
CA SER A 277 -6.81 -13.50 3.20
C SER A 277 -7.14 -12.02 3.44
N PHE A 278 -7.73 -11.71 4.60
CA PHE A 278 -8.00 -10.35 5.04
C PHE A 278 -6.72 -9.50 5.02
N TRP A 279 -5.64 -10.01 5.63
CA TRP A 279 -4.36 -9.30 5.70
C TRP A 279 -3.79 -9.01 4.31
N GLY A 280 -3.71 -10.05 3.46
CA GLY A 280 -3.19 -9.92 2.11
C GLY A 280 -3.97 -8.91 1.28
N THR A 281 -5.31 -8.94 1.37
CA THR A 281 -6.20 -8.04 0.64
C THR A 281 -6.10 -6.60 1.17
N PHE A 282 -6.16 -6.44 2.49
CA PHE A 282 -6.17 -5.13 3.15
C PHE A 282 -4.86 -4.36 2.93
N PHE A 283 -3.72 -5.06 3.00
CA PHE A 283 -2.41 -4.46 2.82
C PHE A 283 -1.89 -4.52 1.38
N ASN A 284 -2.65 -5.02 0.41
CA ASN A 284 -2.19 -5.15 -0.97
C ASN A 284 -1.72 -3.80 -1.57
N TYR A 285 -2.45 -2.72 -1.30
CA TYR A 285 -2.08 -1.38 -1.75
C TYR A 285 -0.76 -0.89 -1.10
N LEU A 286 -0.55 -1.22 0.18
CA LEU A 286 0.70 -0.91 0.91
C LEU A 286 1.88 -1.68 0.30
N LEU A 287 1.71 -2.98 0.05
CA LEU A 287 2.72 -3.86 -0.52
C LEU A 287 3.07 -3.46 -1.95
N SER A 288 2.08 -3.09 -2.75
CA SER A 288 2.29 -2.56 -4.11
C SER A 288 3.09 -1.25 -4.07
N GLY A 289 2.77 -0.35 -3.13
CA GLY A 289 3.54 0.88 -2.91
C GLY A 289 4.98 0.63 -2.45
N LEU A 290 5.22 -0.39 -1.62
CA LEU A 290 6.56 -0.80 -1.19
C LEU A 290 7.42 -1.24 -2.37
N VAL A 291 6.88 -2.06 -3.26
CA VAL A 291 7.58 -2.47 -4.48
C VAL A 291 7.93 -1.25 -5.33
N ALA A 292 7.03 -0.28 -5.45
CA ALA A 292 7.30 0.94 -6.19
C ALA A 292 8.47 1.75 -5.59
N ILE A 293 8.53 1.87 -4.26
CA ILE A 293 9.64 2.53 -3.55
C ILE A 293 10.95 1.75 -3.72
N LEU A 294 10.92 0.42 -3.66
CA LEU A 294 12.10 -0.41 -3.89
C LEU A 294 12.66 -0.20 -5.29
N VAL A 295 11.81 -0.25 -6.32
CA VAL A 295 12.20 0.01 -7.71
C VAL A 295 12.77 1.42 -7.84
N LEU A 296 12.10 2.43 -7.29
CA LEU A 296 12.59 3.81 -7.29
C LEU A 296 13.96 3.93 -6.59
N GLY A 297 14.13 3.27 -5.45
CA GLY A 297 15.39 3.20 -4.72
C GLY A 297 16.52 2.58 -5.54
N VAL A 298 16.24 1.49 -6.26
CA VAL A 298 17.19 0.85 -7.19
C VAL A 298 17.57 1.79 -8.33
N LEU A 299 16.60 2.47 -8.94
CA LEU A 299 16.87 3.43 -10.03
C LEU A 299 17.72 4.61 -9.55
N ILE A 300 17.40 5.17 -8.38
CA ILE A 300 18.15 6.28 -7.77
C ILE A 300 19.56 5.81 -7.40
N ALA A 301 19.69 4.63 -6.78
CA ALA A 301 20.99 4.05 -6.41
C ALA A 301 21.85 3.85 -7.66
N PHE A 302 21.27 3.25 -8.71
CA PHE A 302 21.94 3.05 -9.97
C PHE A 302 22.35 4.37 -10.63
N GLY A 303 21.47 5.37 -10.67
CA GLY A 303 21.78 6.70 -11.20
C GLY A 303 22.89 7.41 -10.43
N GLY A 304 22.89 7.31 -9.10
CA GLY A 304 23.94 7.85 -8.23
C GLY A 304 25.28 7.17 -8.43
N TRP A 305 25.29 5.83 -8.50
CA TRP A 305 26.48 5.03 -8.80
C TRP A 305 27.00 5.32 -10.20
N PHE A 306 26.13 5.35 -11.20
CA PHE A 306 26.45 5.63 -12.59
C PHE A 306 27.01 7.04 -12.74
N ALA A 307 26.55 8.05 -12.01
CA ALA A 307 27.12 9.40 -12.03
C ALA A 307 28.46 9.55 -11.25
N GLY A 308 28.91 8.51 -10.54
CA GLY A 308 30.06 8.56 -9.65
C GLY A 308 31.42 8.41 -10.31
N VAL A 309 32.49 8.43 -9.51
CA VAL A 309 33.88 8.23 -10.00
C VAL A 309 34.37 6.78 -9.83
N SER A 310 33.48 5.83 -9.54
CA SER A 310 33.85 4.42 -9.36
C SER A 310 34.32 3.81 -10.68
N ARG A 311 35.45 3.09 -10.65
CA ARG A 311 36.04 2.40 -11.82
C ARG A 311 35.02 1.64 -12.70
N PRO A 312 34.11 0.80 -12.15
CA PRO A 312 33.13 0.11 -12.98
C PRO A 312 32.08 1.06 -13.59
N ALA A 313 31.68 2.14 -12.91
CA ALA A 313 30.75 3.12 -13.49
C ALA A 313 31.38 3.90 -14.65
N THR A 314 32.67 4.25 -14.54
CA THR A 314 33.41 4.92 -15.63
C THR A 314 33.62 3.97 -16.82
N SER A 315 33.88 2.69 -16.57
CA SER A 315 33.99 1.67 -17.62
C SER A 315 32.67 1.47 -18.37
N MET A 316 31.55 1.36 -17.64
CA MET A 316 30.22 1.26 -18.23
C MET A 316 29.89 2.49 -19.10
N ARG A 317 30.14 3.70 -18.58
CA ARG A 317 29.93 4.96 -19.34
C ARG A 317 30.77 5.03 -20.61
N THR A 318 32.03 4.61 -20.56
CA THR A 318 32.91 4.63 -21.73
C THR A 318 32.55 3.54 -22.75
N ALA A 319 32.03 2.39 -22.32
CA ALA A 319 31.49 1.38 -23.23
C ALA A 319 30.19 1.86 -23.91
N VAL A 320 29.25 2.38 -23.14
CA VAL A 320 27.99 2.96 -23.65
C VAL A 320 28.28 4.14 -24.59
N GLY A 321 29.16 5.06 -24.19
CA GLY A 321 29.57 6.20 -25.02
C GLY A 321 30.21 5.78 -26.34
N ARG A 322 31.02 4.71 -26.36
CA ARG A 322 31.59 4.16 -27.60
C ARG A 322 30.52 3.59 -28.55
N GLY A 323 29.54 2.87 -28.01
CA GLY A 323 28.43 2.31 -28.81
C GLY A 323 27.45 3.38 -29.33
N LEU A 324 27.16 4.41 -28.52
CA LEU A 324 26.29 5.50 -28.97
C LEU A 324 27.01 6.42 -29.97
N HIS A 325 28.32 6.58 -29.84
CA HIS A 325 29.15 7.31 -30.81
C HIS A 325 29.19 6.60 -32.17
N SER A 326 29.25 5.27 -32.22
CA SER A 326 29.22 4.56 -33.50
C SER A 326 27.88 4.79 -34.22
N LEU A 327 26.77 4.80 -33.48
CA LEU A 327 25.42 5.07 -34.01
C LEU A 327 25.20 6.55 -34.42
N GLY A 328 25.73 7.51 -33.64
CA GLY A 328 25.57 8.95 -33.89
C GLY A 328 26.47 9.53 -34.99
N SER A 329 27.46 8.76 -35.46
CA SER A 329 28.42 9.19 -36.49
C SER A 329 27.76 9.50 -37.85
N GLY A 330 26.54 9.00 -38.10
CA GLY A 330 25.78 9.24 -39.33
C GLY A 330 24.91 10.51 -39.36
N LEU A 331 24.83 11.29 -38.27
CA LEU A 331 23.93 12.46 -38.21
C LEU A 331 24.60 13.77 -38.73
N PRO A 332 23.85 14.72 -39.34
CA PRO A 332 24.38 16.02 -39.78
C PRO A 332 24.81 16.95 -38.63
N ALA A 333 25.92 17.68 -38.80
CA ALA A 333 26.52 18.53 -37.77
C ALA A 333 25.63 19.70 -37.28
N GLY A 334 24.76 20.23 -38.15
CA GLY A 334 23.86 21.35 -37.81
C GLY A 334 22.80 20.99 -36.77
N VAL A 335 22.27 19.77 -36.80
CA VAL A 335 21.28 19.27 -35.83
C VAL A 335 21.93 19.06 -34.45
N ARG A 336 23.17 18.56 -34.42
CA ARG A 336 23.93 18.31 -33.19
C ARG A 336 24.25 19.59 -32.41
N ARG A 337 24.62 20.68 -33.10
CA ARG A 337 25.04 21.93 -32.47
C ARG A 337 23.89 22.64 -31.73
N SER A 338 22.69 22.63 -32.29
CA SER A 338 21.50 23.25 -31.67
C SER A 338 21.01 22.49 -30.43
N PHE A 339 21.10 21.16 -30.40
CA PHE A 339 20.68 20.36 -29.25
C PHE A 339 21.65 20.38 -28.07
N ARG A 340 22.94 20.69 -28.31
CA ARG A 340 23.97 20.73 -27.27
C ARG A 340 23.71 21.79 -26.17
N SER A 341 23.13 22.94 -26.53
CA SER A 341 22.78 24.00 -25.57
C SER A 341 21.64 23.61 -24.61
N TYR A 342 20.70 22.78 -25.06
CA TYR A 342 19.54 22.38 -24.27
C TYR A 342 19.72 21.03 -23.57
N ALA A 343 20.78 20.28 -23.88
CA ALA A 343 21.10 18.98 -23.31
C ALA A 343 21.05 18.90 -21.76
N PRO A 344 21.68 19.82 -20.99
CA PRO A 344 21.61 19.75 -19.53
C PRO A 344 20.18 20.00 -19.01
N VAL A 345 19.43 20.90 -19.65
CA VAL A 345 18.03 21.21 -19.28
C VAL A 345 17.13 20.00 -19.58
N LEU A 346 17.27 19.39 -20.75
CA LEU A 346 16.46 18.24 -21.14
C LEU A 346 16.73 17.00 -20.27
N ARG A 347 17.99 16.76 -19.85
CA ARG A 347 18.31 15.70 -18.88
C ARG A 347 17.60 15.90 -17.54
N TRP A 348 17.58 17.14 -17.04
CA TRP A 348 16.86 17.49 -15.82
C TRP A 348 15.34 17.36 -15.98
N ILE A 349 14.78 17.75 -17.14
CA ILE A 349 13.36 17.58 -17.43
C ILE A 349 12.99 16.09 -17.48
N ILE A 350 13.77 15.24 -18.16
CA ILE A 350 13.50 13.79 -18.26
C ILE A 350 13.57 13.13 -16.87
N ALA A 351 14.59 13.47 -16.06
CA ALA A 351 14.71 12.96 -14.70
C ALA A 351 13.58 13.46 -13.79
N PHE A 352 13.21 14.73 -13.91
CA PHE A 352 12.11 15.33 -13.17
C PHE A 352 10.76 14.70 -13.54
N VAL A 353 10.49 14.52 -14.83
CA VAL A 353 9.27 13.87 -15.32
C VAL A 353 9.21 12.42 -14.86
N MET A 354 10.31 11.66 -14.92
CA MET A 354 10.34 10.29 -14.40
C MET A 354 10.00 10.23 -12.91
N VAL A 355 10.65 11.08 -12.09
CA VAL A 355 10.39 11.15 -10.65
C VAL A 355 8.96 11.61 -10.35
N LEU A 356 8.47 12.62 -11.07
CA LEU A 356 7.11 13.15 -10.93
C LEU A 356 6.06 12.08 -11.26
N VAL A 357 6.22 11.40 -12.40
CA VAL A 357 5.33 10.33 -12.87
C VAL A 357 5.31 9.16 -11.88
N LEU A 358 6.47 8.77 -11.33
CA LEU A 358 6.54 7.76 -10.27
C LEU A 358 5.89 8.21 -8.95
N SER A 359 5.99 9.50 -8.62
CA SER A 359 5.43 10.06 -7.38
C SER A 359 3.91 10.25 -7.42
N LEU A 360 3.31 10.39 -8.61
CA LEU A 360 1.88 10.66 -8.77
C LEU A 360 0.99 9.42 -8.61
N GLY A 361 1.57 8.23 -8.34
CA GLY A 361 0.81 7.02 -8.03
C GLY A 361 -0.07 6.47 -9.17
N ALA A 362 -0.13 7.12 -10.33
CA ALA A 362 -0.95 6.68 -11.47
C ALA A 362 -0.41 5.42 -12.19
N PHE A 363 0.78 4.95 -11.81
CA PHE A 363 1.49 3.83 -12.43
C PHE A 363 1.87 2.75 -11.40
N MET A 364 0.96 2.41 -10.47
CA MET A 364 1.21 1.38 -9.45
C MET A 364 1.32 -0.04 -9.98
N SER A 365 1.03 -0.28 -11.26
CA SER A 365 1.18 -1.61 -11.85
C SER A 365 2.62 -1.80 -12.36
N LEU A 366 3.21 -2.97 -12.01
CA LEU A 366 4.62 -3.31 -12.27
C LEU A 366 4.98 -3.18 -13.76
N ASP A 367 4.05 -3.55 -14.63
CA ASP A 367 4.14 -3.42 -16.09
C ASP A 367 4.39 -1.96 -16.52
N ARG A 368 3.59 -1.03 -16.00
CA ARG A 368 3.69 0.40 -16.33
C ARG A 368 4.98 1.01 -15.81
N MET A 369 5.44 0.59 -14.63
CA MET A 369 6.73 1.04 -14.08
C MET A 369 7.89 0.57 -14.96
N VAL A 370 7.88 -0.70 -15.39
CA VAL A 370 8.91 -1.25 -16.30
C VAL A 370 8.90 -0.50 -17.63
N TRP A 371 7.73 -0.28 -18.23
CA TRP A 371 7.62 0.48 -19.48
C TRP A 371 8.08 1.93 -19.33
N LEU A 372 7.77 2.59 -18.22
CA LEU A 372 8.24 3.94 -17.93
C LEU A 372 9.77 4.00 -17.77
N CYS A 373 10.37 3.01 -17.11
CA CYS A 373 11.82 2.90 -16.98
C CYS A 373 12.49 2.70 -18.34
N LEU A 374 11.95 1.79 -19.17
CA LEU A 374 12.42 1.56 -20.52
C LEU A 374 12.29 2.81 -21.40
N LEU A 375 11.16 3.51 -21.32
CA LEU A 375 10.92 4.76 -22.04
C LEU A 375 11.94 5.83 -21.62
N THR A 376 12.20 5.95 -20.32
CA THR A 376 13.17 6.93 -19.79
C THR A 376 14.59 6.60 -20.20
N ALA A 377 14.98 5.32 -20.12
CA ALA A 377 16.27 4.83 -20.61
C ALA A 377 16.42 5.09 -22.12
N GLY A 378 15.36 4.85 -22.91
CA GLY A 378 15.30 5.16 -24.33
C GLY A 378 15.48 6.64 -24.62
N LEU A 379 14.79 7.53 -23.88
CA LEU A 379 14.92 8.98 -24.02
C LEU A 379 16.32 9.49 -23.69
N PHE A 380 16.95 8.97 -22.64
CA PHE A 380 18.35 9.27 -22.32
C PHE A 380 19.30 8.79 -23.43
N THR A 381 19.07 7.58 -23.95
CA THR A 381 19.88 7.01 -25.03
C THR A 381 19.77 7.84 -26.31
N LEU A 382 18.56 8.23 -26.71
CA LEU A 382 18.32 9.10 -27.87
C LEU A 382 18.98 10.47 -27.72
N LEU A 383 18.87 11.08 -26.54
CA LEU A 383 19.52 12.35 -26.23
C LEU A 383 21.04 12.24 -26.36
N GLU A 384 21.64 11.14 -25.92
CA GLU A 384 23.09 10.94 -25.94
C GLU A 384 23.62 10.64 -27.36
N ILE A 385 22.83 9.97 -28.21
CA ILE A 385 23.09 9.82 -29.66
C ILE A 385 23.12 11.19 -30.36
N LEU A 386 22.22 12.10 -29.99
CA LEU A 386 22.13 13.46 -30.56
C LEU A 386 23.30 14.37 -30.16
N ILE A 387 24.06 14.05 -29.10
CA ILE A 387 25.11 14.91 -28.50
C ILE A 387 26.55 14.47 -28.85
N GLY A 388 26.73 13.32 -29.52
CA GLY A 388 28.04 12.69 -29.79
C GLY A 388 29.13 13.67 -30.29
N PRO A 389 30.41 13.48 -29.86
CA PRO A 389 31.48 14.45 -30.14
C PRO A 389 31.80 14.55 -31.63
N ASP A 390 32.24 15.74 -32.05
CA ASP A 390 32.61 16.02 -33.43
C ASP A 390 33.83 15.17 -33.82
N ARG A 391 33.80 14.59 -35.02
CA ARG A 391 34.98 13.99 -35.65
C ARG A 391 36.00 15.12 -35.79
N ILE A 392 37.18 14.98 -35.19
CA ILE A 392 38.30 15.89 -35.45
C ILE A 392 38.79 15.55 -36.86
N ASP A 393 38.18 16.14 -37.87
CA ASP A 393 38.70 16.17 -39.23
C ASP A 393 39.81 17.20 -39.28
N GLY A 394 41.05 16.76 -39.12
CA GLY A 394 42.22 17.64 -39.14
C GLY A 394 43.50 16.98 -38.69
N ALA A 395 43.82 15.78 -39.18
CA ALA A 395 45.22 15.37 -39.29
C ALA A 395 45.72 15.93 -40.63
N GLU A 396 46.27 17.15 -40.61
CA GLU A 396 47.08 17.63 -41.72
C GLU A 396 48.24 16.65 -41.92
N GLU A 397 48.22 16.01 -43.08
CA GLU A 397 49.26 15.20 -43.67
C GLU A 397 50.55 16.04 -43.73
N PRO A 398 51.69 15.61 -43.16
CA PRO A 398 52.93 16.37 -43.27
C PRO A 398 53.36 16.34 -44.73
N ALA A 399 53.26 17.50 -45.39
CA ALA A 399 53.71 17.70 -46.76
C ALA A 399 55.15 17.21 -46.92
N GLN A 400 55.30 16.15 -47.71
CA GLN A 400 56.59 15.67 -48.20
C GLN A 400 57.22 16.78 -49.05
N LEU A 401 58.16 17.52 -48.47
CA LEU A 401 59.15 18.28 -49.23
C LEU A 401 60.22 17.30 -49.73
N ALA A 402 59.90 16.60 -50.82
CA ALA A 402 60.86 15.91 -51.68
C ALA A 402 60.89 16.68 -53.01
N GLY A 403 62.11 17.01 -53.46
CA GLY A 403 62.36 18.09 -54.41
C GLY A 403 62.07 17.83 -55.89
N ALA A 404 62.19 18.90 -56.66
CA ALA A 404 62.65 18.94 -58.05
C ALA A 404 63.07 20.40 -58.35
N THR A 405 64.36 20.75 -58.26
CA THR A 405 65.29 20.95 -59.40
C THR A 405 64.78 21.87 -60.51
N ASN A 406 65.31 23.09 -60.57
CA ASN A 406 66.24 23.54 -61.61
C ASN A 406 66.96 24.84 -61.19
#